data_AF-A0A927X2F1-F1
#
_entry.id   AF-A0A927X2F1-F1
#
_cell.length_a   1.000
_cell.length_b   1.000
_cell.length_c   1.000
_cell.angle_alpha   90.00
_cell.angle_beta   90.00
_cell.angle_gamma   90.00
#
_symmetry.space_group_name_H-M   'P 1'
#
loop_
_entity.id
_entity.type
_entity.pdbx_description
1 polymer ?
#
loop_
_entity_poly.entity_id
_entity_poly.type
_entity_poly.pdbx_seq_one_letter_code
_entity_poly.pdbx_strand_id
1 'polypeptide(L)'
;MKKILLVFICLLFLVGCDKKGCNNETVEFDHSGILTYYLDENPTDKLKELKLKVTNKGKETFYLLNDESIKISGFNFDKIGEYKALVTFNNNTYSFKYKVEIRKWDEKSSTSWYSNDNDTLYISTATELAGLAKLVNDGNDFSGKVIKLKYDIDLNNLPWIPIGTNGVGNYSEFNKYFSGTLDGDGHTIYNLYTKAEHKNVGEHLDSETSYYHFGLFGYVKNGTIKNVNIQNVDITNGMGNEFKRSFQGTGALVGYTNGEVLIENVKVLGKINIKGEYKVGGVVGSSGGASITVKNTYVRGDENSFIGGTDEEYKDTNNFGGIVGFTATSKTVLENVVTDIDVDGYTCGGIIGNVTEGTFSLTNACVYGDISNKEGSVVGGLVGGRFVNMKLSNCYIVGSVSSGSNTYADILVSKYGDSSVNIEVKNVYFNNATFDEEKVHNTLNATSLSKEELEKKIPLNLK
;
A
#
# COMPACT_ATOMS: atom_id res chain seq x y z
N MET A 1 -29.13 -29.66 35.99
CA MET A 1 -30.16 -28.92 35.23
C MET A 1 -29.54 -28.49 33.90
N LYS A 2 -30.04 -29.05 32.79
CA LYS A 2 -29.53 -28.82 31.43
C LYS A 2 -29.82 -27.38 30.99
N LYS A 3 -28.80 -26.68 30.49
CA LYS A 3 -28.94 -25.37 29.84
C LYS A 3 -29.60 -25.59 28.47
N ILE A 4 -30.74 -24.92 28.25
CA ILE A 4 -31.47 -24.89 26.99
C ILE A 4 -30.74 -23.92 26.05
N LEU A 5 -30.31 -24.44 24.90
CA LEU A 5 -29.77 -23.67 23.79
C LEU A 5 -30.95 -23.13 22.98
N LEU A 6 -31.12 -21.80 22.96
CA LEU A 6 -32.13 -21.13 22.16
C LEU A 6 -31.61 -21.05 20.71
N VAL A 7 -32.18 -21.86 19.81
CA VAL A 7 -31.94 -21.77 18.36
C VAL A 7 -32.93 -20.76 17.79
N PHE A 8 -32.43 -19.63 17.28
CA PHE A 8 -33.25 -18.68 16.52
C PHE A 8 -33.41 -19.20 15.09
N ILE A 9 -34.55 -19.84 14.82
CA ILE A 9 -34.97 -20.22 13.46
C ILE A 9 -35.56 -18.98 12.79
N CYS A 10 -34.97 -18.54 11.68
CA CYS A 10 -35.55 -17.50 10.84
C CYS A 10 -36.74 -18.10 10.07
N LEU A 11 -37.95 -18.00 10.61
CA LEU A 11 -39.19 -18.36 9.90
C LEU A 11 -39.53 -17.27 8.87
N LEU A 12 -39.47 -17.60 7.58
CA LEU A 12 -40.26 -16.91 6.55
C LEU A 12 -41.59 -17.65 6.38
N PHE A 13 -42.69 -17.01 6.77
CA PHE A 13 -44.05 -17.46 6.43
C PHE A 13 -44.48 -16.88 5.07
N LEU A 14 -45.01 -17.72 4.19
CA LEU A 14 -46.03 -17.33 3.21
C LEU A 14 -47.12 -18.41 3.20
N VAL A 15 -48.32 -17.99 3.62
CA VAL A 15 -49.54 -18.80 3.69
C VAL A 15 -50.25 -18.71 2.34
N GLY A 16 -50.44 -19.86 1.69
CA GLY A 16 -51.40 -20.06 0.60
C GLY A 16 -52.12 -21.38 0.84
N CYS A 17 -53.18 -21.36 1.64
CA CYS A 17 -53.94 -22.54 2.03
C CYS A 17 -55.20 -22.65 1.16
N ASP A 18 -55.21 -23.59 0.21
CA ASP A 18 -56.43 -24.04 -0.45
C ASP A 18 -56.66 -25.54 -0.22
N LYS A 19 -57.92 -25.86 0.10
CA LYS A 19 -58.40 -27.12 0.68
C LYS A 19 -58.20 -28.34 -0.23
N LYS A 20 -57.21 -29.19 0.09
CA LYS A 20 -57.24 -30.68 -0.02
C LYS A 20 -55.90 -31.26 0.49
N GLY A 21 -55.92 -31.87 1.68
CA GLY A 21 -54.80 -32.61 2.28
C GLY A 21 -53.65 -31.72 2.79
N CYS A 22 -53.39 -31.72 4.09
CA CYS A 22 -52.19 -31.07 4.63
C CYS A 22 -50.94 -31.74 4.05
N ASN A 23 -50.36 -31.14 3.01
CA ASN A 23 -48.96 -31.34 2.66
C ASN A 23 -48.14 -30.73 3.79
N ASN A 24 -47.83 -31.52 4.83
CA ASN A 24 -46.85 -31.19 5.86
C ASN A 24 -45.43 -31.28 5.28
N GLU A 25 -45.21 -30.67 4.12
CA GLU A 25 -43.90 -30.54 3.50
C GLU A 25 -43.32 -29.18 3.88
N THR A 26 -42.24 -29.19 4.65
CA THR A 26 -41.46 -27.99 4.95
C THR A 26 -40.13 -28.07 4.23
N VAL A 27 -39.75 -26.99 3.56
CA VAL A 27 -38.46 -26.87 2.86
C VAL A 27 -37.66 -25.78 3.57
N GLU A 28 -36.47 -26.15 4.03
CA GLU A 28 -35.52 -25.24 4.67
C GLU A 28 -34.10 -25.47 4.14
N PHE A 29 -33.22 -24.50 4.30
CA PHE A 29 -31.80 -24.70 4.00
C PHE A 29 -31.13 -25.46 5.14
N ASP A 30 -30.23 -26.39 4.82
CA ASP A 30 -29.44 -27.16 5.81
C ASP A 30 -28.26 -26.32 6.36
N HIS A 31 -28.53 -25.06 6.65
CA HIS A 31 -27.62 -24.14 7.32
C HIS A 31 -28.44 -23.08 8.07
N SER A 32 -27.80 -22.41 9.03
CA SER A 32 -28.40 -21.28 9.73
C SER A 32 -27.53 -20.04 9.57
N GLY A 33 -28.16 -18.86 9.62
CA GLY A 33 -27.46 -17.58 9.48
C GLY A 33 -27.03 -17.24 8.05
N ILE A 34 -26.23 -16.17 7.96
CA ILE A 34 -25.65 -15.67 6.71
C ILE A 34 -24.36 -16.46 6.43
N LEU A 35 -24.28 -17.08 5.26
CA LEU A 35 -23.08 -17.79 4.80
C LEU A 35 -21.98 -16.80 4.40
N THR A 36 -20.71 -17.14 4.61
CA THR A 36 -19.58 -16.30 4.21
C THR A 36 -18.80 -16.99 3.10
N TYR A 37 -18.55 -16.27 2.02
CA TYR A 37 -17.74 -16.68 0.89
C TYR A 37 -16.68 -15.63 0.58
N TYR A 38 -15.73 -16.00 -0.27
CA TYR A 38 -14.62 -15.12 -0.61
C TYR A 38 -14.49 -14.89 -2.11
N LEU A 39 -13.98 -13.71 -2.51
CA LEU A 39 -13.83 -13.32 -3.92
C LEU A 39 -13.01 -14.32 -4.75
N ASP A 40 -12.05 -15.01 -4.12
CA ASP A 40 -11.17 -16.00 -4.73
C ASP A 40 -11.81 -17.38 -4.90
N GLU A 41 -13.03 -17.59 -4.38
CA GLU A 41 -13.73 -18.88 -4.46
C GLU A 41 -14.60 -19.01 -5.71
N ASN A 42 -14.90 -20.26 -6.09
CA ASN A 42 -15.82 -20.54 -7.19
C ASN A 42 -17.25 -20.79 -6.67
N PRO A 43 -18.24 -19.98 -7.06
CA PRO A 43 -19.63 -20.17 -6.65
C PRO A 43 -20.18 -21.57 -7.02
N THR A 44 -19.82 -22.09 -8.19
CA THR A 44 -20.30 -23.41 -8.66
C THR A 44 -19.82 -24.54 -7.77
N ASP A 45 -18.60 -24.46 -7.26
CA ASP A 45 -18.08 -25.45 -6.32
C ASP A 45 -18.76 -25.33 -4.96
N LYS A 46 -19.00 -24.10 -4.49
CA LYS A 46 -19.72 -23.86 -3.23
C LYS A 46 -21.17 -24.30 -3.25
N LEU A 47 -21.84 -24.29 -4.40
CA LEU A 47 -23.19 -24.86 -4.52
C LEU A 47 -23.24 -26.37 -4.24
N LYS A 48 -22.15 -27.11 -4.49
CA LYS A 48 -22.07 -28.56 -4.22
C LYS A 48 -22.03 -28.89 -2.73
N GLU A 49 -21.79 -27.90 -1.88
CA GLU A 49 -21.72 -28.05 -0.43
C GLU A 49 -23.06 -27.73 0.25
N LEU A 50 -23.96 -27.02 -0.44
CA LEU A 50 -25.22 -26.53 0.11
C LEU A 50 -26.39 -27.49 -0.16
N LYS A 51 -27.32 -27.58 0.80
CA LYS A 51 -28.47 -28.49 0.72
C LYS A 51 -29.79 -27.80 1.09
N LEU A 52 -30.85 -28.24 0.43
CA LEU A 52 -32.23 -28.09 0.90
C LEU A 52 -32.62 -29.33 1.69
N LYS A 53 -33.19 -29.11 2.87
CA LYS A 53 -33.84 -30.12 3.68
C LYS A 53 -35.34 -30.04 3.46
N VAL A 54 -35.91 -31.14 2.99
CA VAL A 54 -37.34 -31.31 2.77
C VAL A 54 -37.87 -32.29 3.82
N THR A 55 -38.77 -31.83 4.67
CA THR A 55 -39.40 -32.66 5.69
C THR A 55 -40.84 -32.91 5.29
N ASN A 56 -41.21 -34.16 5.00
CA ASN A 56 -42.57 -34.55 4.64
C ASN A 56 -43.05 -35.66 5.59
N LYS A 57 -44.12 -35.38 6.36
CA LYS A 57 -44.68 -36.31 7.37
C LYS A 57 -43.62 -36.87 8.35
N GLY A 58 -42.68 -36.01 8.75
CA GLY A 58 -41.60 -36.36 9.70
C GLY A 58 -40.43 -37.14 9.09
N LYS A 59 -40.43 -37.42 7.78
CA LYS A 59 -39.27 -37.96 7.07
C LYS A 59 -38.50 -36.83 6.40
N GLU A 60 -37.20 -36.79 6.64
CA GLU A 60 -36.29 -35.78 6.07
C GLU A 60 -35.60 -36.32 4.81
N THR A 61 -35.45 -35.47 3.80
CA THR A 61 -34.70 -35.76 2.56
C THR A 61 -33.90 -34.53 2.19
N PHE A 62 -32.67 -34.72 1.73
CA PHE A 62 -31.75 -33.64 1.40
C PHE A 62 -31.47 -33.60 -0.10
N TYR A 63 -31.52 -32.40 -0.67
CA TYR A 63 -31.21 -32.13 -2.09
C TYR A 63 -30.04 -31.17 -2.16
N LEU A 64 -29.00 -31.51 -2.90
CA LEU A 64 -27.89 -30.59 -3.13
C LEU A 64 -28.33 -29.43 -4.01
N LEU A 65 -27.87 -28.23 -3.72
CA LEU A 65 -28.27 -27.03 -4.46
C LEU A 65 -27.79 -27.02 -5.93
N ASN A 66 -26.81 -27.86 -6.29
CA ASN A 66 -26.37 -28.05 -7.67
C ASN A 66 -27.11 -29.17 -8.43
N ASP A 67 -28.18 -29.74 -7.85
CA ASP A 67 -29.04 -30.73 -8.52
C ASP A 67 -29.85 -30.11 -9.66
N GLU A 68 -30.08 -30.86 -10.75
CA GLU A 68 -30.79 -30.38 -11.95
C GLU A 68 -32.24 -29.96 -11.68
N SER A 69 -32.86 -30.51 -10.63
CA SER A 69 -34.22 -30.16 -10.20
C SER A 69 -34.31 -28.78 -9.53
N ILE A 70 -33.17 -28.15 -9.22
CA ILE A 70 -33.07 -26.89 -8.50
C ILE A 70 -32.49 -25.82 -9.42
N LYS A 71 -33.18 -24.68 -9.51
CA LYS A 71 -32.67 -23.49 -10.24
C LYS A 71 -32.19 -22.44 -9.26
N ILE A 72 -30.99 -21.91 -9.48
CA ILE A 72 -30.39 -20.88 -8.63
C ILE A 72 -30.10 -19.63 -9.44
N SER A 73 -30.38 -18.47 -8.86
CA SER A 73 -30.02 -17.17 -9.43
C SER A 73 -29.52 -16.22 -8.35
N GLY A 74 -28.64 -15.29 -8.73
CA GLY A 74 -28.06 -14.30 -7.81
C GLY A 74 -27.04 -14.86 -6.82
N PHE A 75 -26.41 -16.01 -7.12
CA PHE A 75 -25.30 -16.56 -6.35
C PHE A 75 -23.99 -16.40 -7.14
N ASN A 76 -23.27 -15.31 -6.86
CA ASN A 76 -21.96 -14.99 -7.44
C ASN A 76 -21.08 -14.30 -6.40
N PHE A 77 -19.76 -14.32 -6.62
CA PHE A 77 -18.75 -13.75 -5.72
C PHE A 77 -17.96 -12.63 -6.40
N ASP A 78 -18.58 -11.88 -7.31
CA ASP A 78 -17.88 -10.89 -8.14
C ASP A 78 -17.57 -9.60 -7.38
N LYS A 79 -18.27 -9.36 -6.26
CA LYS A 79 -18.17 -8.14 -5.45
C LYS A 79 -18.36 -8.45 -3.97
N ILE A 80 -17.72 -7.64 -3.13
CA ILE A 80 -17.85 -7.68 -1.67
C ILE A 80 -19.21 -7.12 -1.26
N GLY A 81 -19.87 -7.77 -0.31
CA GLY A 81 -21.13 -7.28 0.26
C GLY A 81 -22.03 -8.41 0.74
N GLU A 82 -23.20 -8.02 1.26
CA GLU A 82 -24.28 -8.96 1.58
C GLU A 82 -25.26 -9.09 0.40
N TYR A 83 -25.62 -10.33 0.09
CA TYR A 83 -26.43 -10.69 -1.06
C TYR A 83 -27.50 -11.70 -0.68
N LYS A 84 -28.46 -11.88 -1.60
CA LYS A 84 -29.53 -12.86 -1.48
C LYS A 84 -29.57 -13.71 -2.75
N ALA A 85 -29.37 -15.01 -2.57
CA ALA A 85 -29.56 -15.99 -3.65
C ALA A 85 -31.02 -16.46 -3.66
N LEU A 86 -31.57 -16.68 -4.85
CA LEU A 86 -32.91 -17.23 -5.07
C LEU A 86 -32.79 -18.68 -5.53
N VAL A 87 -33.53 -19.56 -4.89
CA VAL A 87 -33.54 -21.00 -5.14
C VAL A 87 -34.96 -21.42 -5.49
N THR A 88 -35.17 -21.95 -6.69
CA THR A 88 -36.47 -22.46 -7.13
C THR A 88 -36.47 -23.97 -7.07
N PHE A 89 -37.40 -24.54 -6.31
CA PHE A 89 -37.61 -25.97 -6.14
C PHE A 89 -39.11 -26.26 -6.07
N ASN A 90 -39.59 -27.26 -6.82
CA ASN A 90 -41.02 -27.62 -6.90
C ASN A 90 -41.97 -26.43 -7.15
N ASN A 91 -41.59 -25.53 -8.09
CA ASN A 91 -42.31 -24.28 -8.42
C ASN A 91 -42.43 -23.25 -7.28
N ASN A 92 -41.78 -23.48 -6.15
CA ASN A 92 -41.67 -22.53 -5.05
C ASN A 92 -40.29 -21.87 -5.04
N THR A 93 -40.23 -20.60 -4.68
CA THR A 93 -38.99 -19.84 -4.57
C THR A 93 -38.63 -19.61 -3.12
N TYR A 94 -37.43 -20.04 -2.77
CA TYR A 94 -36.79 -19.85 -1.48
C TYR A 94 -35.61 -18.89 -1.64
N SER A 95 -35.11 -18.35 -0.53
CA SER A 95 -33.90 -17.54 -0.57
C SER A 95 -33.07 -17.70 0.67
N PHE A 96 -31.75 -17.68 0.50
CA PHE A 96 -30.80 -17.57 1.59
C PHE A 96 -29.92 -16.33 1.40
N LYS A 97 -29.41 -15.81 2.51
CA LYS A 97 -28.47 -14.70 2.51
C LYS A 97 -27.05 -15.22 2.58
N TYR A 98 -26.16 -14.55 1.88
CA TYR A 98 -24.73 -14.79 1.96
C TYR A 98 -23.98 -13.46 1.93
N LYS A 99 -22.74 -13.46 2.41
CA LYS A 99 -21.82 -12.34 2.31
C LYS A 99 -20.57 -12.78 1.58
N VAL A 100 -20.02 -11.88 0.79
CA VAL A 100 -18.74 -12.05 0.08
C VAL A 100 -17.75 -11.08 0.68
N GLU A 101 -16.59 -11.59 1.07
CA GLU A 101 -15.53 -10.82 1.72
C GLU A 101 -14.18 -11.09 1.04
N ILE A 102 -13.17 -10.28 1.35
CA ILE A 102 -11.78 -10.59 1.00
C ILE A 102 -11.26 -11.60 2.02
N ARG A 103 -10.59 -12.65 1.54
CA ARG A 103 -9.92 -13.60 2.43
C ARG A 103 -8.71 -12.93 3.08
N LYS A 104 -8.76 -12.84 4.40
CA LYS A 104 -7.66 -12.34 5.23
C LYS A 104 -6.48 -13.30 5.22
N TRP A 105 -5.27 -12.75 5.13
CA TRP A 105 -4.05 -13.54 5.24
C TRP A 105 -3.93 -14.24 6.58
N ASP A 106 -3.37 -15.45 6.55
CA ASP A 106 -3.20 -16.37 7.67
C ASP A 106 -1.73 -16.80 7.85
N GLU A 107 -0.79 -15.97 7.42
CA GLU A 107 0.68 -16.17 7.45
C GLU A 107 1.19 -17.33 6.57
N LYS A 108 0.31 -18.03 5.85
CA LYS A 108 0.74 -19.08 4.92
C LYS A 108 1.20 -18.51 3.59
N SER A 109 2.00 -19.29 2.88
CA SER A 109 2.39 -19.02 1.50
C SER A 109 2.03 -20.20 0.58
N SER A 110 1.71 -19.91 -0.68
CA SER A 110 1.45 -20.91 -1.73
C SER A 110 2.17 -20.50 -3.00
N THR A 111 2.94 -21.43 -3.58
CA THR A 111 3.64 -21.24 -4.85
C THR A 111 3.03 -22.08 -5.98
N SER A 112 1.88 -22.71 -5.74
CA SER A 112 1.22 -23.61 -6.71
C SER A 112 0.72 -22.90 -7.98
N TRP A 113 0.56 -21.58 -7.93
CA TRP A 113 0.22 -20.72 -9.08
C TRP A 113 1.41 -20.46 -10.01
N TYR A 114 2.64 -20.67 -9.55
CA TYR A 114 3.85 -20.37 -10.30
C TYR A 114 4.21 -21.49 -11.28
N SER A 115 4.48 -21.10 -12.53
CA SER A 115 5.12 -21.95 -13.54
C SER A 115 6.15 -21.14 -14.30
N ASN A 116 7.33 -21.72 -14.53
CA ASN A 116 8.40 -21.06 -15.27
C ASN A 116 8.06 -20.86 -16.76
N ASP A 117 7.17 -21.69 -17.30
CA ASP A 117 6.81 -21.68 -18.72
C ASP A 117 5.85 -20.55 -19.10
N ASN A 118 5.28 -19.87 -18.10
CA ASN A 118 4.33 -18.77 -18.30
C ASN A 118 5.02 -17.41 -18.17
N ASP A 119 4.78 -16.53 -19.14
CA ASP A 119 5.23 -15.14 -19.09
C ASP A 119 4.27 -14.23 -18.29
N THR A 120 2.98 -14.61 -18.22
CA THR A 120 1.98 -13.93 -17.40
C THR A 120 1.42 -14.88 -16.35
N LEU A 121 1.45 -14.43 -15.10
CA LEU A 121 1.02 -15.17 -13.92
C LEU A 121 -0.02 -14.36 -13.15
N TYR A 122 -0.84 -15.03 -12.34
CA TYR A 122 -1.94 -14.39 -11.62
C TYR A 122 -1.89 -14.72 -10.14
N ILE A 123 -2.13 -13.71 -9.31
CA ILE A 123 -2.27 -13.81 -7.86
C ILE A 123 -3.69 -13.38 -7.50
N SER A 124 -4.40 -14.26 -6.81
CA SER A 124 -5.80 -14.08 -6.40
C SER A 124 -5.94 -13.94 -4.89
N THR A 125 -4.93 -14.34 -4.11
CA THR A 125 -4.99 -14.38 -2.64
C THR A 125 -3.74 -13.82 -1.97
N ALA A 126 -3.86 -13.43 -0.70
CA ALA A 126 -2.72 -13.05 0.13
C ALA A 126 -1.69 -14.19 0.27
N THR A 127 -2.15 -15.44 0.37
CA THR A 127 -1.28 -16.63 0.46
C THR A 127 -0.44 -16.81 -0.80
N GLU A 128 -0.97 -16.50 -1.98
CA GLU A 128 -0.21 -16.53 -3.24
C GLU A 128 0.78 -15.36 -3.34
N LEU A 129 0.42 -14.17 -2.86
CA LEU A 129 1.33 -13.02 -2.75
C LEU A 129 2.50 -13.29 -1.79
N ALA A 130 2.23 -13.93 -0.64
CA ALA A 130 3.29 -14.42 0.25
C ALA A 130 4.15 -15.51 -0.44
N GLY A 131 3.56 -16.28 -1.35
CA GLY A 131 4.28 -17.20 -2.24
C GLY A 131 5.23 -16.49 -3.21
N LEU A 132 4.86 -15.32 -3.74
CA LEU A 132 5.77 -14.48 -4.53
C LEU A 132 6.96 -14.03 -3.69
N ALA A 133 6.71 -13.55 -2.47
CA ALA A 133 7.79 -13.19 -1.55
C ALA A 133 8.75 -14.36 -1.32
N LYS A 134 8.20 -15.55 -1.05
CA LYS A 134 9.00 -16.77 -0.91
C LYS A 134 9.88 -17.05 -2.14
N LEU A 135 9.31 -17.03 -3.35
CA LEU A 135 10.04 -17.35 -4.58
C LEU A 135 11.17 -16.35 -4.86
N VAL A 136 10.91 -15.05 -4.66
CA VAL A 136 11.92 -14.00 -4.85
C VAL A 136 13.03 -14.12 -3.81
N ASN A 137 12.67 -14.38 -2.55
CA ASN A 137 13.62 -14.55 -1.46
C ASN A 137 14.44 -15.84 -1.60
N ASP A 138 13.90 -16.86 -2.28
CA ASP A 138 14.64 -18.07 -2.65
C ASP A 138 15.56 -17.83 -3.88
N GLY A 139 15.36 -16.75 -4.64
CA GLY A 139 16.27 -16.29 -5.71
C GLY A 139 15.69 -16.28 -7.12
N ASN A 140 14.39 -16.50 -7.28
CA ASN A 140 13.71 -16.32 -8.56
C ASN A 140 13.33 -14.85 -8.76
N ASP A 141 14.01 -14.15 -9.66
CA ASP A 141 13.84 -12.69 -9.83
C ASP A 141 12.62 -12.29 -10.67
N PHE A 142 11.97 -13.24 -11.36
CA PHE A 142 10.87 -12.99 -12.29
C PHE A 142 11.21 -12.06 -13.48
N SER A 143 12.50 -11.96 -13.86
CA SER A 143 12.90 -11.19 -15.03
C SER A 143 12.12 -11.61 -16.28
N GLY A 144 11.57 -10.63 -17.00
CA GLY A 144 10.74 -10.84 -18.20
C GLY A 144 9.31 -11.32 -17.93
N LYS A 145 8.92 -11.59 -16.67
CA LYS A 145 7.58 -12.05 -16.32
C LYS A 145 6.66 -10.91 -15.85
N VAL A 146 5.36 -11.09 -16.08
CA VAL A 146 4.29 -10.21 -15.62
C VAL A 146 3.44 -10.95 -14.59
N ILE A 147 3.24 -10.34 -13.43
CA ILE A 147 2.38 -10.83 -12.36
C ILE A 147 1.18 -9.90 -12.27
N LYS A 148 -0.03 -10.43 -12.36
CA LYS A 148 -1.27 -9.68 -12.27
C LYS A 148 -2.06 -10.03 -11.02
N LEU A 149 -2.58 -9.02 -10.32
CA LEU A 149 -3.59 -9.25 -9.28
C LEU A 149 -4.96 -9.49 -9.94
N LYS A 150 -5.74 -10.44 -9.43
CA LYS A 150 -7.13 -10.68 -9.85
C LYS A 150 -8.18 -10.08 -8.92
N TYR A 151 -7.80 -9.86 -7.68
CA TYR A 151 -8.66 -9.38 -6.62
C TYR A 151 -7.84 -8.52 -5.67
N ASP A 152 -8.55 -7.77 -4.84
CA ASP A 152 -7.96 -7.10 -3.70
C ASP A 152 -7.43 -8.13 -2.68
N ILE A 153 -6.37 -7.74 -1.95
CA ILE A 153 -5.65 -8.62 -1.03
C ILE A 153 -5.63 -7.98 0.35
N ASP A 154 -5.98 -8.74 1.40
CA ASP A 154 -5.89 -8.28 2.78
C ASP A 154 -4.76 -9.01 3.53
N LEU A 155 -3.68 -8.29 3.84
CA LEU A 155 -2.54 -8.80 4.62
C LEU A 155 -2.85 -8.90 6.13
N ASN A 156 -4.06 -8.52 6.54
CA ASN A 156 -4.62 -8.73 7.86
C ASN A 156 -3.80 -8.13 9.01
N ASN A 157 -2.99 -7.10 8.71
CA ASN A 157 -2.10 -6.46 9.68
C ASN A 157 -1.17 -7.47 10.38
N LEU A 158 -0.79 -8.55 9.67
CA LEU A 158 0.14 -9.56 10.16
C LEU A 158 1.57 -9.23 9.70
N PRO A 159 2.61 -9.67 10.43
CA PRO A 159 4.01 -9.36 10.09
C PRO A 159 4.36 -9.81 8.67
N TRP A 160 4.53 -8.84 7.77
CA TRP A 160 4.87 -9.09 6.37
C TRP A 160 6.36 -9.38 6.19
N ILE A 161 6.68 -10.31 5.30
CA ILE A 161 8.05 -10.54 4.83
C ILE A 161 8.18 -9.85 3.46
N PRO A 162 9.04 -8.83 3.31
CA PRO A 162 9.17 -8.11 2.05
C PRO A 162 9.52 -9.02 0.87
N ILE A 163 9.00 -8.70 -0.31
CA ILE A 163 9.38 -9.36 -1.57
C ILE A 163 10.75 -8.84 -2.00
N GLY A 164 11.76 -9.70 -2.07
CA GLY A 164 13.14 -9.29 -2.36
C GLY A 164 13.88 -8.88 -1.10
N THR A 165 14.19 -9.85 -0.24
CA THR A 165 15.03 -9.68 0.95
C THR A 165 15.90 -10.91 1.17
N ASN A 166 17.10 -10.73 1.73
CA ASN A 166 17.99 -11.83 2.12
C ASN A 166 17.69 -12.37 3.54
N GLY A 167 16.59 -11.90 4.14
CA GLY A 167 16.24 -12.19 5.52
C GLY A 167 16.66 -11.08 6.48
N VAL A 168 16.30 -11.28 7.74
CA VAL A 168 16.58 -10.36 8.83
C VAL A 168 18.09 -10.29 9.07
N GLY A 169 18.64 -9.08 9.19
CA GLY A 169 20.07 -8.84 9.42
C GLY A 169 21.03 -9.18 8.28
N ASN A 170 20.53 -9.73 7.18
CA ASN A 170 21.39 -10.14 6.08
C ASN A 170 21.49 -9.05 5.00
N TYR A 171 22.62 -8.36 5.04
CA TYR A 171 22.99 -7.32 4.08
C TYR A 171 24.01 -7.79 3.03
N SER A 172 24.73 -8.90 3.26
CA SER A 172 25.94 -9.21 2.47
C SER A 172 25.67 -9.69 1.05
N GLU A 173 24.43 -10.07 0.70
CA GLU A 173 24.20 -10.86 -0.50
C GLU A 173 23.48 -10.14 -1.64
N PHE A 174 22.72 -9.06 -1.40
CA PHE A 174 22.01 -8.20 -2.40
C PHE A 174 21.55 -8.89 -3.71
N ASN A 175 21.20 -10.17 -3.65
CA ASN A 175 20.96 -11.02 -4.82
C ASN A 175 19.51 -11.53 -4.85
N LYS A 176 18.73 -11.26 -3.81
CA LYS A 176 17.28 -11.47 -3.77
C LYS A 176 16.60 -10.17 -4.11
N TYR A 177 16.09 -10.06 -5.33
CA TYR A 177 15.40 -8.88 -5.84
C TYR A 177 14.31 -9.30 -6.82
N PHE A 178 13.28 -8.47 -6.92
CA PHE A 178 12.28 -8.58 -7.97
C PHE A 178 12.69 -7.77 -9.20
N SER A 179 12.72 -8.42 -10.37
CA SER A 179 13.04 -7.83 -11.69
C SER A 179 11.92 -8.00 -12.71
N GLY A 180 10.75 -8.48 -12.28
CA GLY A 180 9.56 -8.62 -13.13
C GLY A 180 8.72 -7.35 -13.22
N THR A 181 7.50 -7.52 -13.76
CA THR A 181 6.42 -6.53 -13.70
C THR A 181 5.34 -6.99 -12.73
N LEU A 182 5.03 -6.21 -11.70
CA LEU A 182 3.77 -6.34 -10.95
C LEU A 182 2.75 -5.35 -11.53
N ASP A 183 1.63 -5.86 -12.02
CA ASP A 183 0.49 -5.08 -12.49
C ASP A 183 -0.70 -5.37 -11.56
N GLY A 184 -1.06 -4.41 -10.71
CA GLY A 184 -2.17 -4.56 -9.79
C GLY A 184 -3.54 -4.58 -10.46
N ASP A 185 -3.65 -4.25 -11.75
CA ASP A 185 -4.92 -4.16 -12.49
C ASP A 185 -6.00 -3.29 -11.80
N GLY A 186 -5.56 -2.32 -11.00
CA GLY A 186 -6.41 -1.43 -10.21
C GLY A 186 -6.77 -1.94 -8.82
N HIS A 187 -6.33 -3.15 -8.44
CA HIS A 187 -6.59 -3.76 -7.14
C HIS A 187 -5.80 -3.14 -5.99
N THR A 188 -6.33 -3.33 -4.78
CA THR A 188 -5.78 -2.79 -3.53
C THR A 188 -5.22 -3.89 -2.65
N ILE A 189 -4.04 -3.63 -2.08
CA ILE A 189 -3.44 -4.44 -1.02
C ILE A 189 -3.66 -3.70 0.30
N TYR A 190 -4.40 -4.32 1.22
CA TYR A 190 -4.79 -3.75 2.50
C TYR A 190 -3.89 -4.20 3.64
N ASN A 191 -3.76 -3.32 4.64
CA ASN A 191 -3.27 -3.61 5.98
C ASN A 191 -1.84 -4.16 5.97
N LEU A 192 -0.96 -3.49 5.22
CA LEU A 192 0.47 -3.80 5.21
C LEU A 192 1.08 -3.45 6.56
N TYR A 193 1.53 -4.47 7.27
CA TYR A 193 2.14 -4.34 8.58
C TYR A 193 3.54 -4.92 8.59
N THR A 194 4.52 -4.16 9.04
CA THR A 194 5.84 -4.71 9.36
C THR A 194 6.46 -3.93 10.50
N LYS A 195 6.82 -4.62 11.58
CA LYS A 195 7.46 -4.00 12.72
C LYS A 195 8.75 -4.73 13.02
N ALA A 196 9.87 -4.03 12.91
CA ALA A 196 11.09 -4.43 13.59
C ALA A 196 10.84 -4.28 15.11
N GLU A 197 11.17 -5.29 15.91
CA GLU A 197 10.91 -5.23 17.36
C GLU A 197 11.82 -4.20 18.03
N HIS A 198 11.25 -3.04 18.41
CA HIS A 198 11.87 -2.05 19.28
C HIS A 198 11.58 -2.37 20.75
N LYS A 199 12.59 -2.27 21.63
CA LYS A 199 12.37 -2.29 23.08
C LYS A 199 12.11 -0.87 23.62
N ASN A 200 12.78 0.16 23.10
CA ASN A 200 12.51 1.57 23.40
C ASN A 200 12.61 2.49 22.15
N VAL A 201 12.10 3.73 22.27
CA VAL A 201 12.24 4.79 21.25
C VAL A 201 13.67 5.34 21.29
N GLY A 202 14.34 5.42 20.14
CA GLY A 202 15.72 5.94 20.06
C GLY A 202 16.82 4.89 20.24
N GLU A 203 16.47 3.61 20.42
CA GLU A 203 17.44 2.52 20.42
C GLU A 203 17.78 2.07 19.00
N HIS A 204 19.07 1.97 18.71
CA HIS A 204 19.56 1.24 17.55
C HIS A 204 19.12 -0.23 17.63
N LEU A 205 18.59 -0.76 16.52
CA LEU A 205 18.36 -2.19 16.43
C LEU A 205 19.70 -2.90 16.19
N ASP A 206 19.90 -4.01 16.89
CA ASP A 206 20.82 -5.02 16.37
C ASP A 206 20.23 -5.56 15.07
N SER A 207 21.01 -5.51 14.00
CA SER A 207 20.59 -5.91 12.65
C SER A 207 19.91 -7.28 12.57
N GLU A 208 20.18 -8.18 13.52
CA GLU A 208 19.59 -9.52 13.63
C GLU A 208 18.05 -9.55 13.82
N THR A 209 17.39 -8.40 14.07
CA THR A 209 15.93 -8.30 14.22
C THR A 209 15.23 -7.43 13.16
N SER A 210 15.98 -6.81 12.23
CA SER A 210 15.45 -5.93 11.18
C SER A 210 15.76 -6.39 9.75
N TYR A 211 14.87 -6.14 8.80
CA TYR A 211 15.21 -6.23 7.37
C TYR A 211 16.00 -5.00 6.91
N TYR A 212 16.86 -5.18 5.91
CA TYR A 212 17.58 -4.03 5.39
C TYR A 212 16.71 -3.08 4.55
N HIS A 213 15.67 -3.63 3.93
CA HIS A 213 14.74 -2.87 3.11
C HIS A 213 13.30 -3.27 3.44
N PHE A 214 12.48 -2.28 3.74
CA PHE A 214 11.10 -2.47 4.17
C PHE A 214 10.11 -1.91 3.16
N GLY A 215 9.01 -2.63 3.01
CA GLY A 215 7.88 -2.31 2.15
C GLY A 215 7.17 -3.59 1.74
N LEU A 216 6.16 -3.46 0.88
CA LEU A 216 5.62 -4.62 0.17
C LEU A 216 6.75 -5.37 -0.54
N PHE A 217 7.62 -4.62 -1.21
CA PHE A 217 8.91 -5.07 -1.73
C PHE A 217 10.05 -4.55 -0.86
N GLY A 218 11.01 -5.43 -0.57
CA GLY A 218 12.29 -5.04 0.00
C GLY A 218 13.17 -4.43 -1.10
N TYR A 219 13.45 -5.20 -2.14
CA TYR A 219 14.36 -4.82 -3.21
C TYR A 219 13.79 -5.10 -4.61
N VAL A 220 13.70 -4.05 -5.42
CA VAL A 220 13.35 -4.12 -6.85
C VAL A 220 14.54 -3.69 -7.70
N LYS A 221 14.90 -4.47 -8.71
CA LYS A 221 15.97 -4.15 -9.65
C LYS A 221 15.50 -4.33 -11.08
N ASN A 222 15.65 -3.31 -11.94
CA ASN A 222 15.19 -3.37 -13.34
C ASN A 222 13.70 -3.77 -13.50
N GLY A 223 12.88 -3.50 -12.48
CA GLY A 223 11.49 -3.95 -12.41
C GLY A 223 10.48 -2.83 -12.67
N THR A 224 9.23 -3.23 -12.90
CA THR A 224 8.09 -2.32 -13.01
C THR A 224 7.02 -2.68 -11.98
N ILE A 225 6.48 -1.68 -11.28
CA ILE A 225 5.30 -1.86 -10.43
C ILE A 225 4.25 -0.84 -10.84
N LYS A 226 3.06 -1.30 -11.22
CA LYS A 226 2.02 -0.41 -11.70
C LYS A 226 0.60 -0.81 -11.31
N ASN A 227 -0.31 0.16 -11.38
CA ASN A 227 -1.76 -0.03 -11.22
C ASN A 227 -2.15 -0.73 -9.91
N VAL A 228 -1.44 -0.47 -8.82
CA VAL A 228 -1.68 -1.10 -7.51
C VAL A 228 -1.86 -0.04 -6.45
N ASN A 229 -2.87 -0.19 -5.61
CA ASN A 229 -3.05 0.64 -4.42
C ASN A 229 -2.58 -0.12 -3.18
N ILE A 230 -2.04 0.60 -2.21
CA ILE A 230 -1.79 0.10 -0.85
C ILE A 230 -2.64 0.94 0.09
N GLN A 231 -3.44 0.29 0.94
CA GLN A 231 -4.30 0.99 1.88
C GLN A 231 -4.08 0.48 3.30
N ASN A 232 -3.93 1.42 4.23
CA ASN A 232 -3.55 1.20 5.62
C ASN A 232 -2.15 0.58 5.73
N VAL A 233 -1.19 1.40 6.11
CA VAL A 233 0.23 1.04 6.21
C VAL A 233 0.71 1.34 7.61
N ASP A 234 1.29 0.34 8.27
CA ASP A 234 1.98 0.50 9.54
C ASP A 234 3.34 -0.20 9.45
N ILE A 235 4.36 0.60 9.16
CA ILE A 235 5.73 0.13 9.02
C ILE A 235 6.58 0.83 10.08
N THR A 236 7.28 0.03 10.88
CA THR A 236 8.34 0.51 11.77
C THR A 236 9.62 -0.26 11.46
N ASN A 237 10.66 0.46 11.04
CA ASN A 237 11.97 -0.08 10.73
C ASN A 237 13.04 0.68 11.53
N GLY A 238 13.85 -0.02 12.32
CA GLY A 238 15.02 0.58 12.98
C GLY A 238 16.31 0.32 12.21
N MET A 239 17.38 0.98 12.63
CA MET A 239 18.65 1.00 11.92
C MET A 239 19.42 -0.32 12.05
N GLY A 240 20.10 -0.75 10.98
CA GLY A 240 21.09 -1.83 11.05
C GLY A 240 22.46 -1.34 11.52
N ASN A 241 23.29 -2.25 12.07
CA ASN A 241 24.61 -1.98 12.67
C ASN A 241 25.45 -0.89 11.97
N GLU A 242 26.22 -0.13 12.77
CA GLU A 242 26.87 1.16 12.44
C GLU A 242 27.61 1.25 11.09
N PHE A 243 28.16 0.14 10.60
CA PHE A 243 29.06 0.12 9.44
C PHE A 243 28.38 0.05 8.07
N LYS A 244 27.05 -0.13 7.97
CA LYS A 244 26.43 -0.56 6.68
C LYS A 244 25.28 0.29 6.16
N ARG A 245 24.89 1.34 6.89
CA ARG A 245 23.65 2.14 6.77
C ARG A 245 23.27 2.61 5.37
N SER A 246 24.24 2.84 4.49
CA SER A 246 24.09 3.54 3.21
C SER A 246 23.02 2.97 2.26
N PHE A 247 22.56 1.74 2.43
CA PHE A 247 21.53 1.16 1.55
C PHE A 247 20.16 1.00 2.21
N GLN A 248 20.03 1.20 3.52
CA GLN A 248 18.77 0.93 4.21
C GLN A 248 17.68 1.84 3.65
N GLY A 249 16.48 1.29 3.45
CA GLY A 249 15.37 2.04 2.90
C GLY A 249 14.02 1.48 3.33
N THR A 250 13.11 2.38 3.67
CA THR A 250 11.75 2.06 4.08
C THR A 250 10.76 2.82 3.21
N GLY A 251 9.85 2.12 2.54
CA GLY A 251 8.69 2.76 1.92
C GLY A 251 7.51 1.81 1.88
N ALA A 252 6.28 2.32 1.72
CA ALA A 252 5.12 1.44 1.68
C ALA A 252 5.21 0.42 0.53
N LEU A 253 5.68 0.87 -0.64
CA LEU A 253 5.78 0.02 -1.82
C LEU A 253 7.15 -0.69 -1.88
N VAL A 254 8.25 0.07 -1.85
CA VAL A 254 9.60 -0.47 -2.05
C VAL A 254 10.58 0.11 -1.05
N GLY A 255 11.34 -0.75 -0.37
CA GLY A 255 12.44 -0.29 0.49
C GLY A 255 13.62 0.26 -0.31
N TYR A 256 14.13 -0.50 -1.28
CA TYR A 256 15.23 -0.11 -2.14
C TYR A 256 15.01 -0.43 -3.62
N THR A 257 15.40 0.49 -4.49
CA THR A 257 15.42 0.28 -5.95
C THR A 257 16.84 0.35 -6.52
N ASN A 258 17.13 -0.46 -7.54
CA ASN A 258 18.38 -0.40 -8.30
C ASN A 258 18.17 -0.58 -9.81
N GLY A 259 19.08 -0.06 -10.63
CA GLY A 259 19.01 -0.21 -12.08
C GLY A 259 17.98 0.74 -12.68
N GLU A 260 17.14 0.26 -13.61
CA GLU A 260 16.07 1.05 -14.23
C GLU A 260 14.70 0.62 -13.69
N VAL A 261 14.12 1.43 -12.80
CA VAL A 261 12.83 1.10 -12.16
C VAL A 261 11.73 2.07 -12.55
N LEU A 262 10.56 1.52 -12.88
CA LEU A 262 9.33 2.28 -13.16
C LEU A 262 8.26 1.97 -12.11
N ILE A 263 7.71 3.03 -11.51
CA ILE A 263 6.53 2.99 -10.63
C ILE A 263 5.45 3.88 -11.26
N GLU A 264 4.28 3.32 -11.56
CA GLU A 264 3.23 4.04 -12.27
C GLU A 264 1.82 3.74 -11.74
N ASN A 265 0.99 4.77 -11.58
CA ASN A 265 -0.41 4.62 -11.14
C ASN A 265 -0.51 3.89 -9.78
N VAL A 266 0.25 4.35 -8.79
CA VAL A 266 0.26 3.78 -7.44
C VAL A 266 -0.37 4.76 -6.45
N LYS A 267 -1.20 4.26 -5.54
CA LYS A 267 -1.74 5.07 -4.45
C LYS A 267 -1.43 4.43 -3.10
N VAL A 268 -0.96 5.21 -2.14
CA VAL A 268 -0.81 4.82 -0.74
C VAL A 268 -1.83 5.64 0.06
N LEU A 269 -2.83 4.99 0.63
CA LEU A 269 -4.03 5.64 1.16
C LEU A 269 -4.40 5.17 2.59
N GLY A 270 -5.26 5.94 3.26
CA GLY A 270 -5.85 5.58 4.54
C GLY A 270 -4.93 5.87 5.71
N LYS A 271 -4.97 5.04 6.76
CA LYS A 271 -4.09 5.25 7.91
C LYS A 271 -2.65 4.86 7.58
N ILE A 272 -1.74 5.84 7.55
CA ILE A 272 -0.35 5.63 7.15
C ILE A 272 0.57 6.04 8.30
N ASN A 273 1.32 5.08 8.85
CA ASN A 273 2.41 5.34 9.77
C ASN A 273 3.66 4.64 9.23
N ILE A 274 4.60 5.41 8.71
CA ILE A 274 5.88 4.87 8.23
C ILE A 274 6.98 5.49 9.07
N LYS A 275 7.47 4.72 10.03
CA LYS A 275 8.57 5.09 10.91
C LYS A 275 9.85 4.38 10.50
N GLY A 276 10.89 5.14 10.16
CA GLY A 276 12.20 4.60 9.82
C GLY A 276 13.35 5.45 10.33
N GLU A 277 14.51 4.83 10.56
CA GLU A 277 15.66 5.53 11.15
C GLU A 277 16.67 6.08 10.13
N TYR A 278 16.53 5.80 8.83
CA TYR A 278 17.53 6.23 7.84
C TYR A 278 16.95 6.87 6.56
N LYS A 279 16.48 6.07 5.58
CA LYS A 279 15.92 6.60 4.32
C LYS A 279 14.47 6.16 4.20
N VAL A 280 13.55 7.10 4.34
CA VAL A 280 12.12 6.80 4.49
C VAL A 280 11.32 7.58 3.46
N GLY A 281 10.58 6.86 2.62
CA GLY A 281 9.67 7.45 1.66
C GLY A 281 8.24 6.97 1.87
N GLY A 282 7.24 7.75 1.48
CA GLY A 282 5.86 7.26 1.44
C GLY A 282 5.69 6.08 0.48
N VAL A 283 6.48 6.04 -0.60
CA VAL A 283 6.43 4.99 -1.63
C VAL A 283 7.75 4.22 -1.70
N VAL A 284 8.86 4.94 -1.82
CA VAL A 284 10.21 4.36 -1.99
C VAL A 284 11.16 4.87 -0.92
N GLY A 285 11.79 3.96 -0.18
CA GLY A 285 12.80 4.35 0.82
C GLY A 285 14.05 4.95 0.20
N SER A 286 14.76 4.14 -0.58
CA SER A 286 16.05 4.48 -1.18
C SER A 286 16.12 4.04 -2.64
N SER A 287 16.85 4.77 -3.48
CA SER A 287 17.03 4.45 -4.90
C SER A 287 18.47 4.62 -5.33
N GLY A 288 18.97 3.71 -6.18
CA GLY A 288 20.31 3.77 -6.75
C GLY A 288 20.40 3.23 -8.18
N GLY A 289 21.56 3.37 -8.82
CA GLY A 289 21.80 2.83 -10.16
C GLY A 289 21.40 3.78 -11.30
N ALA A 290 20.76 3.25 -12.35
CA ALA A 290 20.58 3.99 -13.60
C ALA A 290 19.47 5.03 -13.51
N SER A 291 18.25 4.62 -13.16
CA SER A 291 17.14 5.57 -13.03
C SER A 291 15.98 5.06 -12.17
N ILE A 292 15.26 6.01 -11.59
CA ILE A 292 13.92 5.80 -11.06
C ILE A 292 12.94 6.77 -11.70
N THR A 293 11.83 6.24 -12.23
CA THR A 293 10.71 7.02 -12.76
C THR A 293 9.45 6.71 -11.96
N VAL A 294 8.83 7.74 -11.38
CA VAL A 294 7.57 7.62 -10.62
C VAL A 294 6.51 8.50 -11.27
N LYS A 295 5.37 7.91 -11.64
CA LYS A 295 4.29 8.59 -12.36
C LYS A 295 2.92 8.34 -11.75
N ASN A 296 2.10 9.39 -11.70
CA ASN A 296 0.70 9.31 -11.28
C ASN A 296 0.56 8.63 -9.91
N THR A 297 1.38 9.09 -8.95
CA THR A 297 1.54 8.43 -7.66
C THR A 297 1.15 9.34 -6.52
N TYR A 298 0.22 8.88 -5.68
CA TYR A 298 -0.34 9.67 -4.59
C TYR A 298 -0.14 9.00 -3.24
N VAL A 299 0.27 9.78 -2.24
CA VAL A 299 0.29 9.37 -0.83
C VAL A 299 -0.68 10.28 -0.10
N ARG A 300 -1.77 9.74 0.44
CA ARG A 300 -2.77 10.50 1.21
C ARG A 300 -3.11 9.78 2.49
N GLY A 301 -2.72 10.39 3.61
CA GLY A 301 -2.95 9.86 4.94
C GLY A 301 -4.27 10.35 5.53
N ASP A 302 -4.92 9.50 6.31
CA ASP A 302 -5.96 9.91 7.25
C ASP A 302 -5.36 10.74 8.39
N GLU A 303 -6.20 11.30 9.26
CA GLU A 303 -5.76 12.08 10.42
C GLU A 303 -4.68 11.36 11.27
N ASN A 304 -3.67 12.12 11.69
CA ASN A 304 -2.49 11.64 12.43
C ASN A 304 -1.63 10.62 11.66
N SER A 305 -1.73 10.56 10.34
CA SER A 305 -0.81 9.79 9.50
C SER A 305 0.49 10.56 9.30
N PHE A 306 1.62 9.86 9.27
CA PHE A 306 2.92 10.50 9.12
C PHE A 306 3.94 9.58 8.45
N ILE A 307 4.92 10.22 7.83
CA ILE A 307 6.19 9.62 7.42
C ILE A 307 7.28 10.27 8.26
N GLY A 308 8.08 9.49 8.95
CA GLY A 308 9.13 10.07 9.75
C GLY A 308 9.95 9.06 10.54
N GLY A 309 10.58 9.55 11.58
CA GLY A 309 11.43 8.76 12.46
C GLY A 309 12.62 9.58 12.92
N THR A 310 13.37 9.01 13.86
CA THR A 310 14.55 9.68 14.40
C THR A 310 15.56 8.62 14.81
N ASP A 311 16.81 8.92 14.54
CA ASP A 311 17.96 8.26 15.15
C ASP A 311 18.64 9.34 15.97
N GLU A 312 18.70 9.17 17.30
CA GLU A 312 19.30 10.18 18.16
C GLU A 312 20.81 10.33 17.99
N GLU A 313 21.49 9.28 17.50
CA GLU A 313 22.94 9.24 17.36
C GLU A 313 23.41 9.75 15.98
N TYR A 314 22.66 9.48 14.90
CA TYR A 314 23.06 9.83 13.51
C TYR A 314 22.04 10.66 12.72
N LYS A 315 21.43 11.63 13.42
CA LYS A 315 20.44 12.58 12.89
C LYS A 315 20.78 13.14 11.51
N ASP A 316 22.04 13.55 11.30
CA ASP A 316 22.50 14.27 10.10
C ASP A 316 22.42 13.46 8.78
N THR A 317 22.22 12.15 8.86
CA THR A 317 22.25 11.26 7.67
C THR A 317 20.87 10.73 7.27
N ASN A 318 19.81 11.12 7.98
CA ASN A 318 18.48 10.57 7.79
C ASN A 318 17.68 11.42 6.80
N ASN A 319 17.04 10.77 5.82
CA ASN A 319 16.37 11.39 4.70
C ASN A 319 14.91 10.92 4.62
N PHE A 320 13.98 11.88 4.62
CA PHE A 320 12.55 11.62 4.68
C PHE A 320 11.83 12.34 3.54
N GLY A 321 11.04 11.59 2.77
CA GLY A 321 10.32 12.14 1.64
C GLY A 321 8.87 11.67 1.59
N GLY A 322 7.96 12.54 1.19
CA GLY A 322 6.56 12.13 1.01
C GLY A 322 6.38 11.05 -0.08
N ILE A 323 7.25 11.01 -1.09
CA ILE A 323 7.30 9.93 -2.11
C ILE A 323 8.58 9.10 -1.98
N VAL A 324 9.75 9.73 -2.05
CA VAL A 324 11.06 9.06 -2.06
C VAL A 324 11.92 9.57 -0.91
N GLY A 325 12.44 8.69 -0.04
CA GLY A 325 13.34 9.12 1.04
C GLY A 325 14.67 9.65 0.50
N PHE A 326 15.35 8.85 -0.31
CA PHE A 326 16.68 9.16 -0.85
C PHE A 326 16.90 8.60 -2.25
N THR A 327 17.63 9.31 -3.11
CA THR A 327 18.03 8.80 -4.42
C THR A 327 19.47 9.21 -4.80
N ALA A 328 20.22 8.20 -5.23
CA ALA A 328 21.56 8.30 -5.83
C ALA A 328 21.55 7.55 -7.17
N THR A 329 20.78 8.06 -8.13
CA THR A 329 20.63 7.49 -9.47
C THR A 329 21.22 8.42 -10.52
N SER A 330 21.55 7.92 -11.70
CA SER A 330 21.96 8.81 -12.80
C SER A 330 20.83 9.73 -13.27
N LYS A 331 19.56 9.32 -13.08
CA LYS A 331 18.37 10.08 -13.47
C LYS A 331 17.17 9.76 -12.58
N THR A 332 16.64 10.79 -11.91
CA THR A 332 15.39 10.73 -11.15
C THR A 332 14.29 11.53 -11.87
N VAL A 333 13.14 10.91 -12.15
CA VAL A 333 11.98 11.57 -12.77
C VAL A 333 10.72 11.32 -11.96
N LEU A 334 10.10 12.38 -11.44
CA LEU A 334 8.79 12.33 -10.78
C LEU A 334 7.78 13.19 -11.56
N GLU A 335 6.64 12.60 -11.92
CA GLU A 335 5.60 13.25 -12.72
C GLU A 335 4.21 12.97 -12.12
N ASN A 336 3.37 14.00 -11.96
CA ASN A 336 2.00 13.86 -11.44
C ASN A 336 1.98 13.17 -10.06
N VAL A 337 2.68 13.77 -9.09
CA VAL A 337 2.81 13.22 -7.73
C VAL A 337 2.10 14.10 -6.70
N VAL A 338 1.46 13.47 -5.72
CA VAL A 338 0.74 14.19 -4.65
C VAL A 338 1.09 13.59 -3.30
N THR A 339 1.36 14.44 -2.32
CA THR A 339 1.53 14.04 -0.92
C THR A 339 0.58 14.84 -0.05
N ASP A 340 -0.27 14.15 0.69
CA ASP A 340 -1.21 14.69 1.67
C ASP A 340 -1.01 13.93 2.98
N ILE A 341 0.16 14.15 3.55
CA ILE A 341 0.67 13.45 4.72
C ILE A 341 1.80 14.27 5.35
N ASP A 342 1.89 14.25 6.67
CA ASP A 342 2.96 14.93 7.38
C ASP A 342 4.28 14.19 7.19
N VAL A 343 5.35 14.94 6.91
CA VAL A 343 6.71 14.44 6.79
C VAL A 343 7.57 15.09 7.87
N ASP A 344 8.03 14.30 8.85
CA ASP A 344 8.87 14.77 9.96
C ASP A 344 10.20 14.02 9.98
N GLY A 345 11.32 14.74 9.91
CA GLY A 345 12.63 14.12 9.98
C GLY A 345 13.78 15.09 9.74
N TYR A 346 15.02 14.62 9.89
CA TYR A 346 16.16 15.52 9.97
C TYR A 346 16.54 16.18 8.64
N THR A 347 16.71 15.40 7.57
CA THR A 347 16.69 15.92 6.19
C THR A 347 15.36 15.53 5.59
N CYS A 348 14.43 16.48 5.43
CA CYS A 348 13.09 16.16 4.95
C CYS A 348 12.66 17.02 3.77
N GLY A 349 11.87 16.42 2.89
CA GLY A 349 11.15 17.17 1.88
C GLY A 349 9.80 16.58 1.53
N GLY A 350 8.87 17.45 1.12
CA GLY A 350 7.49 17.07 0.85
C GLY A 350 7.33 16.01 -0.24
N ILE A 351 8.28 15.93 -1.18
CA ILE A 351 8.31 14.91 -2.24
C ILE A 351 9.52 13.98 -2.09
N ILE A 352 10.74 14.55 -2.02
CA ILE A 352 11.97 13.79 -1.85
C ILE A 352 12.76 14.30 -0.64
N GLY A 353 13.29 13.39 0.17
CA GLY A 353 14.22 13.76 1.25
C GLY A 353 15.54 14.30 0.68
N ASN A 354 16.26 13.51 -0.11
CA ASN A 354 17.53 13.95 -0.71
C ASN A 354 17.83 13.30 -2.07
N VAL A 355 18.52 14.06 -2.94
CA VAL A 355 18.99 13.65 -4.26
C VAL A 355 20.47 13.97 -4.38
N THR A 356 21.33 12.95 -4.51
CA THR A 356 22.80 13.14 -4.43
C THR A 356 23.56 12.89 -5.72
N GLU A 357 22.97 12.25 -6.72
CA GLU A 357 23.64 11.92 -7.98
C GLU A 357 22.75 12.21 -9.20
N GLY A 358 23.40 12.43 -10.34
CA GLY A 358 22.73 12.52 -11.63
C GLY A 358 21.94 13.82 -11.85
N THR A 359 20.70 13.66 -12.33
CA THR A 359 19.77 14.77 -12.59
C THR A 359 18.40 14.48 -12.00
N PHE A 360 17.67 15.53 -11.64
CA PHE A 360 16.32 15.43 -11.13
C PHE A 360 15.33 16.28 -11.91
N SER A 361 14.18 15.70 -12.27
CA SER A 361 13.04 16.46 -12.79
C SER A 361 11.77 16.14 -11.99
N LEU A 362 11.11 17.19 -11.51
CA LEU A 362 9.80 17.14 -10.88
C LEU A 362 8.82 17.96 -11.69
N THR A 363 7.74 17.32 -12.15
CA THR A 363 6.69 17.99 -12.91
C THR A 363 5.32 17.65 -12.34
N ASN A 364 4.46 18.65 -12.19
CA ASN A 364 3.09 18.49 -11.71
C ASN A 364 3.05 17.82 -10.33
N ALA A 365 3.53 18.52 -9.31
CA ALA A 365 3.59 18.00 -7.95
C ALA A 365 2.77 18.86 -6.99
N CYS A 366 2.07 18.24 -6.04
CA CYS A 366 1.35 18.96 -4.99
C CYS A 366 1.64 18.37 -3.61
N VAL A 367 1.98 19.23 -2.65
CA VAL A 367 2.27 18.87 -1.26
C VAL A 367 1.24 19.54 -0.35
N TYR A 368 0.33 18.76 0.21
CA TYR A 368 -0.73 19.18 1.12
C TYR A 368 -0.35 19.04 2.59
N GLY A 369 0.36 17.98 2.94
CA GLY A 369 0.77 17.73 4.33
C GLY A 369 1.91 18.63 4.79
N ASP A 370 2.11 18.69 6.10
CA ASP A 370 3.13 19.53 6.72
C ASP A 370 4.52 18.89 6.63
N ILE A 371 5.53 19.69 6.33
CA ILE A 371 6.94 19.28 6.32
C ILE A 371 7.61 19.95 7.52
N SER A 372 8.16 19.12 8.41
CA SER A 372 8.81 19.62 9.60
C SER A 372 10.12 18.91 9.91
N ASN A 373 11.02 19.65 10.55
CA ASN A 373 12.12 19.09 11.31
C ASN A 373 12.19 19.84 12.63
N LYS A 374 11.74 19.22 13.72
CA LYS A 374 11.69 19.90 15.03
C LYS A 374 13.07 20.11 15.67
N GLU A 375 14.07 19.34 15.26
CA GLU A 375 15.37 19.27 15.94
C GLU A 375 16.55 19.82 15.11
N GLY A 376 16.39 19.97 13.79
CA GLY A 376 17.47 20.32 12.87
C GLY A 376 17.17 21.50 11.96
N SER A 377 17.86 21.56 10.80
CA SER A 377 17.87 22.71 9.88
C SER A 377 17.55 22.39 8.43
N VAL A 378 17.47 21.12 8.02
CA VAL A 378 17.42 20.71 6.60
C VAL A 378 15.99 20.35 6.20
N VAL A 379 15.26 21.34 5.71
CA VAL A 379 13.85 21.20 5.33
C VAL A 379 13.61 21.84 3.97
N GLY A 380 13.00 21.11 3.03
CA GLY A 380 12.56 21.66 1.76
C GLY A 380 11.11 21.33 1.47
N GLY A 381 10.28 22.30 1.10
CA GLY A 381 8.87 21.98 0.79
C GLY A 381 8.68 20.95 -0.33
N LEU A 382 9.64 20.84 -1.26
CA LEU A 382 9.69 19.78 -2.27
C LEU A 382 10.85 18.80 -2.04
N VAL A 383 12.07 19.32 -1.85
CA VAL A 383 13.30 18.52 -1.77
C VAL A 383 14.16 18.96 -0.59
N GLY A 384 14.51 18.02 0.29
CA GLY A 384 15.33 18.31 1.45
C GLY A 384 16.82 18.57 1.15
N GLY A 385 17.44 17.98 0.13
CA GLY A 385 18.88 18.18 -0.17
C GLY A 385 19.16 18.67 -1.58
N ARG A 386 20.19 19.53 -1.74
CA ARG A 386 20.60 20.18 -2.99
C ARG A 386 21.99 19.72 -3.44
N PHE A 387 22.09 18.66 -4.24
CA PHE A 387 23.41 18.18 -4.72
C PHE A 387 23.49 17.97 -6.23
N VAL A 388 22.38 18.16 -6.94
CA VAL A 388 22.30 17.86 -8.37
C VAL A 388 21.59 18.97 -9.12
N ASN A 389 21.74 18.98 -10.45
CA ASN A 389 20.94 19.84 -11.31
C ASN A 389 19.47 19.40 -11.29
N MET A 390 18.57 20.34 -11.09
CA MET A 390 17.14 20.08 -10.91
C MET A 390 16.29 20.90 -11.89
N LYS A 391 15.19 20.30 -12.35
CA LYS A 391 14.10 21.00 -13.05
C LYS A 391 12.81 20.82 -12.27
N LEU A 392 12.25 21.92 -11.79
CA LEU A 392 11.00 21.94 -11.02
C LEU A 392 9.95 22.70 -11.82
N SER A 393 8.86 22.05 -12.17
CA SER A 393 7.80 22.71 -12.94
C SER A 393 6.38 22.35 -12.51
N ASN A 394 5.52 23.36 -12.44
CA ASN A 394 4.11 23.21 -12.04
C ASN A 394 3.98 22.51 -10.68
N CYS A 395 4.68 23.04 -9.67
CA CYS A 395 4.68 22.48 -8.31
C CYS A 395 3.92 23.41 -7.36
N TYR A 396 3.23 22.81 -6.38
CA TYR A 396 2.35 23.50 -5.45
C TYR A 396 2.62 23.02 -4.03
N ILE A 397 2.91 23.95 -3.12
CA ILE A 397 3.13 23.67 -1.69
C ILE A 397 1.98 24.31 -0.91
N VAL A 398 1.05 23.50 -0.44
CA VAL A 398 -0.14 23.91 0.30
C VAL A 398 0.09 23.81 1.81
N GLY A 399 0.74 22.73 2.25
CA GLY A 399 1.11 22.49 3.64
C GLY A 399 2.20 23.43 4.14
N SER A 400 2.52 23.31 5.43
CA SER A 400 3.53 24.14 6.07
C SER A 400 4.94 23.60 5.93
N VAL A 401 5.90 24.52 5.92
CA VAL A 401 7.33 24.21 5.97
C VAL A 401 7.86 24.81 7.25
N SER A 402 8.38 23.98 8.15
CA SER A 402 8.86 24.43 9.45
C SER A 402 10.16 23.75 9.87
N SER A 403 11.00 24.48 10.61
CA SER A 403 12.30 23.99 11.06
C SER A 403 12.60 24.47 12.48
N GLY A 404 13.23 23.61 13.29
CA GLY A 404 13.70 23.94 14.64
C GLY A 404 14.80 25.00 14.62
N SER A 405 15.68 24.96 13.61
CA SER A 405 16.76 25.92 13.39
C SER A 405 16.74 26.51 11.96
N ASN A 406 17.02 27.81 11.80
CA ASN A 406 16.91 28.54 10.52
C ASN A 406 18.17 28.43 9.62
N THR A 407 18.88 27.31 9.59
CA THR A 407 20.16 27.29 8.84
C THR A 407 19.96 26.95 7.36
N TYR A 408 19.15 25.93 7.05
CA TYR A 408 19.04 25.41 5.69
C TYR A 408 17.61 25.28 5.15
N ALA A 409 16.59 25.64 5.92
CA ALA A 409 15.20 25.46 5.53
C ALA A 409 14.80 26.39 4.37
N ASP A 410 14.08 25.86 3.38
CA ASP A 410 13.61 26.61 2.22
C ASP A 410 12.25 26.08 1.73
N ILE A 411 11.41 26.95 1.17
CA ILE A 411 10.08 26.60 0.65
C ILE A 411 10.13 25.55 -0.45
N LEU A 412 11.18 25.53 -1.28
CA LEU A 412 11.28 24.59 -2.40
C LEU A 412 12.33 23.52 -2.15
N VAL A 413 13.59 23.94 -2.13
CA VAL A 413 14.76 23.07 -2.04
C VAL A 413 15.66 23.68 -1.00
N SER A 414 15.96 22.91 0.05
CA SER A 414 16.79 23.39 1.14
C SER A 414 18.15 23.91 0.62
N LYS A 415 18.80 24.76 1.43
CA LYS A 415 20.14 25.26 1.14
C LYS A 415 21.26 24.26 1.44
N TYR A 416 20.94 23.08 1.96
CA TYR A 416 21.93 22.07 2.31
C TYR A 416 22.44 21.37 1.05
N GLY A 417 23.74 21.57 0.76
CA GLY A 417 24.46 20.88 -0.29
C GLY A 417 25.31 21.82 -1.15
N ASP A 418 25.47 21.49 -2.43
CA ASP A 418 26.35 22.18 -3.37
C ASP A 418 25.67 23.45 -3.93
N SER A 419 26.28 24.61 -3.68
CA SER A 419 25.77 25.90 -4.13
C SER A 419 25.95 26.17 -5.62
N SER A 420 26.74 25.34 -6.33
CA SER A 420 27.03 25.49 -7.76
C SER A 420 25.98 24.83 -8.68
N VAL A 421 25.06 24.05 -8.11
CA VAL A 421 24.07 23.32 -8.92
C VAL A 421 23.04 24.26 -9.54
N ASN A 422 22.64 23.94 -10.77
CA ASN A 422 21.61 24.68 -11.47
C ASN A 422 20.22 24.13 -11.13
N ILE A 423 19.33 25.00 -10.65
CA ILE A 423 17.93 24.67 -10.38
C ILE A 423 17.03 25.55 -11.24
N GLU A 424 16.44 24.92 -12.26
CA GLU A 424 15.45 25.57 -13.12
C GLU A 424 14.07 25.46 -12.47
N VAL A 425 13.44 26.61 -12.17
CA VAL A 425 12.12 26.68 -11.56
C VAL A 425 11.13 27.36 -12.53
N LYS A 426 9.98 26.73 -12.76
CA LYS A 426 8.92 27.28 -13.61
C LYS A 426 7.54 27.01 -13.01
N ASN A 427 6.71 28.03 -12.88
CA ASN A 427 5.33 27.89 -12.39
C ASN A 427 5.25 27.16 -11.03
N VAL A 428 6.05 27.58 -10.05
CA VAL A 428 6.04 26.99 -8.72
C VAL A 428 5.42 27.95 -7.72
N TYR A 429 4.46 27.45 -6.96
CA TYR A 429 3.61 28.24 -6.08
C TYR A 429 3.58 27.66 -4.67
N PHE A 430 3.43 28.51 -3.67
CA PHE A 430 3.26 28.09 -2.30
C PHE A 430 2.25 28.96 -1.56
N ASN A 431 1.67 28.40 -0.49
CA ASN A 431 0.73 29.09 0.37
C ASN A 431 1.48 30.06 1.30
N ASN A 432 1.11 31.34 1.26
CA ASN A 432 1.76 32.39 2.05
C ASN A 432 1.50 32.32 3.56
N ALA A 433 0.50 31.54 3.98
CA ALA A 433 0.14 31.41 5.40
C ALA A 433 0.91 30.30 6.13
N THR A 434 1.73 29.51 5.43
CA THR A 434 2.24 28.23 5.95
C THR A 434 3.75 28.18 6.12
N PHE A 435 4.42 29.32 6.23
CA PHE A 435 5.86 29.35 6.47
C PHE A 435 6.27 30.38 7.52
N ASP A 436 7.30 30.02 8.29
CA ASP A 436 7.95 30.90 9.25
C ASP A 436 9.00 31.74 8.50
N GLU A 437 8.68 32.99 8.18
CA GLU A 437 9.58 33.88 7.41
C GLU A 437 10.91 34.12 8.13
N GLU A 438 10.95 33.98 9.46
CA GLU A 438 12.17 34.09 10.25
C GLU A 438 12.99 32.81 10.22
N LYS A 439 12.44 31.68 9.77
CA LYS A 439 13.10 30.36 9.80
C LYS A 439 13.18 29.60 8.49
N VAL A 440 12.52 30.08 7.45
CA VAL A 440 12.40 29.38 6.17
C VAL A 440 12.62 30.36 5.03
N HIS A 441 13.56 30.02 4.16
CA HIS A 441 13.93 30.85 3.02
C HIS A 441 13.06 30.60 1.78
N ASN A 442 13.01 31.57 0.88
CA ASN A 442 12.48 31.40 -0.48
C ASN A 442 13.56 31.79 -1.51
N THR A 443 14.66 31.02 -1.56
CA THR A 443 15.84 31.38 -2.36
C THR A 443 15.64 31.29 -3.87
N LEU A 444 14.70 30.45 -4.30
CA LEU A 444 14.42 30.16 -5.70
C LEU A 444 13.24 30.99 -6.24
N ASN A 445 12.79 32.00 -5.49
CA ASN A 445 11.73 32.93 -5.89
C ASN A 445 10.43 32.24 -6.30
N ALA A 446 9.99 31.25 -5.51
CA ALA A 446 8.66 30.68 -5.65
C ALA A 446 7.59 31.77 -5.52
N THR A 447 6.48 31.65 -6.26
CA THR A 447 5.40 32.63 -6.20
C THR A 447 4.49 32.32 -5.01
N SER A 448 4.38 33.25 -4.06
CA SER A 448 3.45 33.13 -2.94
C SER A 448 2.02 33.45 -3.40
N LEU A 449 1.05 32.71 -2.87
CA LEU A 449 -0.38 32.89 -3.09
C LEU A 449 -1.15 32.67 -1.80
N SER A 450 -2.35 33.22 -1.70
CA SER A 450 -3.30 32.76 -0.68
C SER A 450 -3.72 31.31 -0.95
N LYS A 451 -4.17 30.60 0.09
CA LYS A 451 -4.69 29.23 -0.05
C LYS A 451 -5.77 29.11 -1.13
N GLU A 452 -6.73 30.05 -1.17
CA GLU A 452 -7.81 30.03 -2.16
C GLU A 452 -7.33 30.21 -3.61
N GLU A 453 -6.33 31.06 -3.83
CA GLU A 453 -5.72 31.26 -5.16
C GLU A 453 -4.92 30.04 -5.58
N LEU A 454 -4.20 29.44 -4.64
CA LEU A 454 -3.42 28.23 -4.86
C LEU A 454 -4.33 27.06 -5.25
N GLU A 455 -5.43 26.84 -4.51
CA GLU A 455 -6.44 25.82 -4.81
C GLU A 455 -7.07 25.97 -6.20
N LYS A 456 -7.25 27.21 -6.69
CA LYS A 456 -7.75 27.48 -8.05
C LYS A 456 -6.72 27.15 -9.13
N LYS A 457 -5.43 27.26 -8.83
CA LYS A 457 -4.31 27.00 -9.75
C LYS A 457 -3.88 25.54 -9.80
N ILE A 458 -4.13 24.76 -8.75
CA ILE A 458 -3.80 23.33 -8.73
C ILE A 458 -4.65 22.60 -9.79
N PRO A 459 -4.04 21.82 -10.70
CA PRO A 459 -4.74 20.99 -11.67
C PRO A 459 -5.66 19.95 -11.01
N LEU A 460 -6.79 19.63 -11.64
CA LEU A 460 -7.79 18.70 -11.06
C LEU A 460 -7.21 17.31 -10.74
N ASN A 461 -6.28 16.81 -11.54
CA ASN A 461 -5.63 15.52 -11.30
C ASN A 461 -4.66 15.52 -10.10
N LEU A 462 -4.36 16.68 -9.52
CA LEU A 462 -3.54 16.80 -8.31
C LEU A 462 -4.36 17.12 -7.05
N LYS A 463 -5.67 17.40 -7.19
CA LYS A 463 -6.58 17.67 -6.07
C LYS A 463 -7.05 16.41 -5.38
#